data_AF-A0A0C1UKX8-F1
#
_entry.id   AF-A0A0C1UKX8-F1
#
_cell.length_a   1.000
_cell.length_b   1.000
_cell.length_c   1.000
_cell.angle_alpha   90.00
_cell.angle_beta   90.00
_cell.angle_gamma   90.00
#
_symmetry.space_group_name_H-M   'P 1'
#
loop_
_entity.id
_entity.type
_entity.pdbx_description
1 polymer ?
#
loop_
_entity_poly.entity_id
_entity_poly.type
_entity_poly.pdbx_seq_one_letter_code
_entity_poly.pdbx_strand_id
1 'polypeptide(L)'
;MGGMFTGTVELKSDSVEHCFSDFYSKNKQIDTIFRIWISNGIVRGLMIQPLPFYSNDKLNNVVESVDNNKIYLSTCKWSKLQNKAFSYADVIEEYTL
;
A
#
# COMPACT_ATOMS: atom_id res chain seq x y z
N MET A 1 3.22 -24.89 -14.59
CA MET A 1 3.34 -24.08 -15.82
C MET A 1 3.67 -22.65 -15.39
N GLY A 2 4.95 -22.29 -15.35
CA GLY A 2 5.38 -20.93 -15.00
C GLY A 2 5.73 -20.18 -16.29
N GLY A 3 4.78 -19.42 -16.82
CA GLY A 3 5.05 -18.47 -17.91
C GLY A 3 5.58 -17.17 -17.34
N MET A 4 6.45 -16.48 -18.09
CA MET A 4 6.82 -15.10 -17.77
C MET A 4 5.63 -14.19 -18.12
N PHE A 5 5.07 -13.52 -17.12
CA PHE A 5 4.02 -12.52 -17.32
C PHE A 5 4.62 -11.13 -17.20
N THR A 6 4.65 -10.41 -18.32
CA THR A 6 5.06 -9.01 -18.35
C THR A 6 3.82 -8.15 -18.53
N GLY A 7 3.66 -7.15 -17.67
CA GLY A 7 2.65 -6.11 -17.83
C GLY A 7 3.34 -4.75 -17.96
N THR A 8 2.87 -3.93 -18.90
CA THR A 8 3.40 -2.58 -19.13
C THR A 8 2.25 -1.58 -19.03
N VAL A 9 2.48 -0.43 -18.41
CA VAL A 9 1.54 0.70 -18.40
C VAL A 9 2.27 1.96 -18.85
N GLU A 10 1.55 2.80 -19.58
CA GLU A 10 2.02 4.14 -19.93
C GLU A 10 2.08 5.01 -18.67
N LEU A 11 3.19 5.73 -18.46
CA LEU A 11 3.37 6.65 -17.34
C LEU A 11 2.58 7.93 -17.60
N LYS A 12 1.32 7.95 -17.17
CA LYS A 12 0.42 9.11 -17.34
C LYS A 12 0.36 10.04 -16.14
N SER A 13 0.92 9.64 -15.00
CA SER A 13 0.92 10.44 -13.77
C SER A 13 2.32 10.92 -13.42
N ASP A 14 2.34 12.06 -12.73
CA ASP A 14 3.45 12.70 -12.06
C ASP A 14 3.90 11.99 -10.77
N SER A 15 3.18 10.95 -10.29
CA SER A 15 3.57 10.18 -9.10
C SER A 15 3.67 8.68 -9.35
N VAL A 16 4.61 8.05 -8.62
CA VAL A 16 4.84 6.60 -8.68
C VAL A 16 3.62 5.83 -8.15
N GLU A 17 2.98 6.35 -7.11
CA GLU A 17 1.78 5.77 -6.50
C GLU A 17 0.63 5.65 -7.49
N HIS A 18 0.37 6.71 -8.25
CA HIS A 18 -0.67 6.70 -9.27
C HIS A 18 -0.31 5.77 -10.44
N CYS A 19 0.96 5.73 -10.87
CA CYS A 19 1.39 4.80 -11.90
C CYS A 19 1.16 3.33 -11.49
N PHE A 20 1.44 2.98 -10.24
CA PHE A 20 1.14 1.64 -9.72
C PHE A 20 -0.36 1.39 -9.57
N SER A 21 -1.11 2.37 -9.07
CA SER A 21 -2.56 2.24 -8.90
C SER A 21 -3.26 2.02 -10.26
N ASP A 22 -2.84 2.77 -11.29
CA ASP A 22 -3.29 2.65 -12.67
C ASP A 22 -2.96 1.28 -13.30
N PHE A 23 -1.79 0.74 -13.01
CA PHE A 23 -1.42 -0.59 -13.47
C PHE A 23 -2.36 -1.66 -12.89
N TYR A 24 -2.61 -1.59 -11.58
CA TYR A 24 -3.43 -2.59 -10.88
C TYR A 24 -4.93 -2.46 -11.22
N SER A 25 -5.45 -1.25 -11.39
CA SER A 25 -6.84 -1.05 -11.80
C SER A 25 -7.12 -1.64 -13.18
N LYS A 26 -6.20 -1.44 -14.15
CA LYS A 26 -6.34 -1.97 -15.52
C LYS A 26 -6.14 -3.48 -15.62
N ASN A 27 -5.17 -4.04 -14.90
CA ASN A 27 -4.80 -5.45 -15.05
C ASN A 27 -5.54 -6.39 -14.09
N LYS A 28 -5.87 -5.92 -12.89
CA LYS A 28 -6.48 -6.76 -11.84
C LYS A 28 -7.93 -6.41 -11.54
N GLN A 29 -8.45 -5.28 -12.03
CA GLN A 29 -9.80 -4.77 -11.72
C GLN A 29 -10.05 -4.65 -10.20
N ILE A 30 -9.00 -4.38 -9.43
CA ILE A 30 -9.06 -4.22 -7.98
C ILE A 30 -8.46 -2.86 -7.64
N ASP A 31 -9.21 -2.04 -6.90
CA ASP A 31 -8.78 -0.74 -6.40
C ASP A 31 -7.61 -0.89 -5.43
N THR A 32 -6.39 -0.83 -5.94
CA THR A 32 -5.17 -0.99 -5.15
C THR A 32 -4.58 0.38 -4.90
N ILE A 33 -4.45 0.75 -3.62
CA ILE A 33 -3.98 2.06 -3.20
C ILE A 33 -2.53 1.95 -2.78
N PHE A 34 -1.69 2.82 -3.32
CA PHE A 34 -0.30 2.95 -2.92
C PHE A 34 -0.09 4.26 -2.15
N ARG A 35 0.77 4.20 -1.13
CA ARG A 35 1.27 5.36 -0.39
C ARG A 35 2.78 5.23 -0.28
N ILE A 36 3.51 6.24 -0.72
CA ILE A 36 4.96 6.29 -0.57
C ILE A 36 5.32 7.51 0.28
N TRP A 37 6.30 7.33 1.17
CA TRP A 37 6.83 8.40 2.00
C TRP A 37 8.34 8.42 1.92
N ILE A 38 8.90 9.63 1.90
CA ILE A 38 10.33 9.87 1.96
C ILE A 38 10.61 10.63 3.25
N SER A 39 11.40 10.04 4.14
CA SER A 39 11.80 10.67 5.40
C SER A 39 13.27 10.38 5.68
N ASN A 40 14.08 11.43 5.86
CA ASN A 40 15.52 11.34 6.13
C ASN A 40 16.28 10.45 5.13
N GLY A 41 15.94 10.56 3.84
CA GLY A 41 16.55 9.77 2.76
C GLY A 41 16.09 8.31 2.71
N ILE A 42 15.21 7.87 3.61
CA ILE A 42 14.61 6.53 3.59
C ILE A 42 13.28 6.61 2.84
N VAL A 43 13.12 5.76 1.83
CA VAL A 43 11.86 5.55 1.12
C VAL A 43 11.10 4.41 1.78
N ARG A 44 9.82 4.63 2.04
CA ARG A 44 8.90 3.60 2.56
C ARG A 44 7.63 3.58 1.73
N GLY A 45 7.03 2.41 1.60
CA GLY A 45 5.78 2.23 0.86
C GLY A 45 4.77 1.43 1.66
N LEU A 46 3.50 1.67 1.39
CA LEU A 46 2.37 0.85 1.81
C LEU A 46 1.50 0.57 0.59
N MET A 47 1.05 -0.69 0.47
CA MET A 47 0.03 -1.11 -0.48
C MET A 47 -1.20 -1.53 0.31
N ILE A 48 -2.36 -1.01 -0.07
CA ILE A 48 -3.66 -1.41 0.47
C ILE A 48 -4.43 -2.03 -0.69
N GLN A 49 -4.74 -3.31 -0.56
CA GLN A 49 -5.52 -4.04 -1.55
C GLN A 49 -6.78 -4.62 -0.87
N PRO A 50 -7.98 -4.11 -1.19
CA PRO A 50 -9.21 -4.64 -0.64
C PRO A 50 -9.50 -6.03 -1.22
N LEU A 51 -10.17 -6.86 -0.43
CA LEU A 51 -10.69 -8.15 -0.87
C LEU A 51 -11.95 -7.94 -1.74
N PRO A 52 -12.34 -8.93 -2.57
CA PRO A 52 -13.61 -8.89 -3.29
C PRO A 52 -14.79 -8.61 -2.35
N PHE A 53 -15.75 -7.82 -2.83
CA PHE A 53 -16.96 -7.43 -2.09
C PHE A 53 -16.68 -6.65 -0.79
N TYR A 54 -15.57 -5.91 -0.74
CA TYR A 54 -15.29 -4.99 0.37
C TYR A 54 -16.33 -3.86 0.47
N SER A 55 -16.38 -3.23 1.66
CA SER A 55 -17.18 -2.03 1.89
C SER A 55 -16.33 -0.78 1.66
N ASN A 56 -16.81 0.15 0.83
CA ASN A 56 -16.14 1.42 0.55
C ASN A 56 -15.91 2.23 1.82
N ASP A 57 -16.86 2.27 2.74
CA ASP A 57 -16.72 2.98 4.02
C ASP A 57 -15.58 2.38 4.85
N LYS A 58 -15.45 1.04 4.87
CA LYS A 58 -14.34 0.38 5.56
C LYS A 58 -13.01 0.67 4.91
N LEU A 59 -12.94 0.69 3.56
CA LEU A 59 -11.71 1.05 2.86
C LEU A 59 -11.31 2.49 3.17
N ASN A 60 -12.25 3.43 3.11
CA ASN A 60 -12.02 4.83 3.44
C ASN A 60 -11.49 5.00 4.87
N ASN A 61 -12.07 4.29 5.85
CA ASN A 61 -11.58 4.31 7.23
C ASN A 61 -10.13 3.80 7.35
N VAL A 62 -9.75 2.76 6.60
CA VAL A 62 -8.37 2.25 6.58
C VAL A 62 -7.43 3.28 5.96
N VAL A 63 -7.82 3.90 4.85
CA VAL A 63 -7.03 4.94 4.18
C VAL A 63 -6.84 6.15 5.09
N GLU A 64 -7.91 6.61 5.74
CA GLU A 64 -7.85 7.72 6.68
C GLU A 64 -6.96 7.40 7.89
N SER A 65 -7.05 6.18 8.44
CA SER A 65 -6.16 5.71 9.50
C SER A 65 -4.68 5.77 9.06
N VAL A 66 -4.37 5.33 7.85
CA VAL A 66 -3.02 5.39 7.27
C VAL A 66 -2.53 6.83 7.17
N ASP A 67 -3.35 7.70 6.60
CA ASP A 67 -2.99 9.11 6.37
C ASP A 67 -2.80 9.84 7.71
N ASN A 68 -3.64 9.56 8.72
CA ASN A 68 -3.50 10.06 10.09
C ASN A 68 -2.23 9.55 10.80
N ASN A 69 -1.76 8.35 10.46
CA ASN A 69 -0.58 7.72 11.05
C ASN A 69 0.71 7.89 10.22
N LYS A 70 0.68 8.73 9.16
CA LYS A 70 1.80 8.96 8.23
C LYS A 70 3.16 9.16 8.91
N ILE A 71 3.22 9.91 10.02
CA ILE A 71 4.48 10.16 10.73
C ILE A 71 5.08 8.86 11.28
N TYR A 72 4.25 8.00 11.89
CA TYR A 72 4.71 6.72 12.40
C TYR A 72 5.09 5.77 11.27
N LEU A 73 4.30 5.70 10.20
CA LEU A 73 4.57 4.85 9.04
C LEU A 73 5.87 5.24 8.33
N SER A 74 6.17 6.54 8.26
CA SER A 74 7.39 7.04 7.61
C SER A 74 8.65 6.94 8.47
N THR A 75 8.56 6.79 9.80
CA THR A 75 9.73 6.89 10.70
C THR A 75 9.93 5.72 11.68
N CYS A 76 8.89 5.05 12.16
CA CYS A 76 9.00 4.00 13.18
C CYS A 76 9.61 2.69 12.65
N LYS A 77 10.13 1.83 13.52
CA LYS A 77 10.51 0.45 13.12
C LYS A 77 9.26 -0.33 12.68
N TRP A 78 9.36 -1.14 11.62
CA TRP A 78 8.26 -1.96 11.08
C TRP A 78 7.61 -2.84 12.15
N SER A 79 8.42 -3.51 12.98
CA SER A 79 7.97 -4.33 14.11
C SER A 79 7.14 -3.59 15.18
N LYS A 80 7.09 -2.26 15.16
CA LYS A 80 6.26 -1.45 16.06
C LYS A 80 4.97 -0.94 15.41
N LEU A 81 4.80 -1.10 14.10
CA LEU A 81 3.67 -0.50 13.38
C LEU A 81 2.34 -1.16 13.69
N GLN A 82 2.31 -2.49 13.92
CA GLN A 82 1.08 -3.16 14.33
C GLN A 82 0.50 -2.51 15.59
N ASN A 83 1.32 -2.30 16.62
CA ASN A 83 0.87 -1.69 17.88
C ASN A 83 0.55 -0.18 17.77
N LYS A 84 1.10 0.52 16.78
CA LYS A 84 1.01 2.00 16.68
C LYS A 84 0.03 2.52 15.64
N ALA A 85 -0.10 1.82 14.52
CA ALA A 85 -0.88 2.27 13.37
C ALA A 85 -1.96 1.26 12.96
N PHE A 86 -1.74 -0.03 13.22
CA PHE A 86 -2.61 -1.11 12.73
C PHE A 86 -2.94 -2.11 13.83
N SER A 87 -3.41 -1.64 14.99
CA SER A 87 -3.70 -2.50 16.14
C SER A 87 -4.86 -3.48 15.89
N TYR A 88 -5.61 -3.25 14.81
CA TYR A 88 -6.70 -4.09 14.32
C TYR A 88 -6.25 -5.11 13.25
N ALA A 89 -4.98 -5.14 12.88
CA ALA A 89 -4.46 -6.01 11.82
C ALA A 89 -3.54 -7.09 12.40
N ASP A 90 -3.59 -8.27 11.80
CA ASP A 90 -2.68 -9.37 12.09
C ASP A 90 -1.47 -9.33 11.16
N VAL A 91 -0.28 -9.61 11.72
CA VAL A 91 0.94 -9.81 10.91
C VAL A 91 0.98 -11.27 10.47
N ILE A 92 0.86 -11.49 9.17
CA ILE A 92 0.90 -12.84 8.58
C ILE A 92 2.34 -13.28 8.31
N GLU A 93 3.19 -12.36 7.83
CA GLU A 93 4.57 -12.64 7.46
C GLU A 93 5.44 -11.37 7.61
N GLU A 94 6.66 -11.51 8.13
CA GLU A 94 7.65 -10.44 8.22
C GLU A 94 9.00 -10.95 7.70
N TYR A 95 9.60 -10.21 6.77
CA TYR A 95 10.90 -10.52 6.21
C TYR A 95 11.97 -9.68 6.92
N THR A 96 12.88 -10.33 7.63
CA THR A 96 14.10 -9.69 8.12
C THR A 96 15.14 -9.68 7.01
N LEU A 97 15.56 -8.48 6.59
CA LEU A 97 16.72 -8.27 5.71
C LEU A 97 18.03 -8.49 6.47
#